data_AF-A0A658BQ26-F1
#
_entry.id   AF-A0A658BQ26-F1
#
_cell.length_a   1.000
_cell.length_b   1.000
_cell.length_c   1.000
_cell.angle_alpha   90.00
_cell.angle_beta   90.00
_cell.angle_gamma   90.00
#
_symmetry.space_group_name_H-M   'P 1'
#
loop_
_entity.id
_entity.type
_entity.pdbx_description
1 polymer ?
#
loop_
_entity_poly.entity_id
_entity_poly.type
_entity_poly.pdbx_seq_one_letter_code
_entity_poly.pdbx_strand_id
1 'polypeptide(L)'
;MARPEVARAAWIVQHYETVAQLAEKMLAAARQGLWDELVELEQQRAAVLSELMADAAHGAVPGGVAEQVAKLIKAILEQDAECTALAQAWQNELKALLGSMGTERKISRAYGV
;
A
#
# COMPACT_ATOMS: atom_id res chain seq x y z
N MET A 1 5.71 -15.43 -28.31
CA MET A 1 4.37 -15.30 -28.94
C MET A 1 3.68 -14.12 -28.29
N ALA A 2 3.25 -13.11 -29.05
CA ALA A 2 2.50 -11.97 -28.50
C ALA A 2 1.15 -12.46 -27.95
N ARG A 3 0.79 -12.06 -26.74
CA ARG A 3 -0.52 -12.36 -26.14
C ARG A 3 -1.60 -11.71 -27.02
N PRO A 4 -2.67 -12.42 -27.42
CA PRO A 4 -3.76 -11.81 -28.18
C PRO A 4 -4.40 -10.68 -27.37
N GLU A 5 -4.81 -9.59 -28.03
CA GLU A 5 -5.22 -8.34 -27.38
C GLU A 5 -6.33 -8.54 -26.33
N VAL A 6 -7.34 -9.35 -26.64
CA VAL A 6 -8.43 -9.69 -25.70
C VAL A 6 -7.91 -10.38 -24.44
N ALA A 7 -6.96 -11.32 -24.60
CA ALA A 7 -6.34 -12.00 -23.47
C ALA A 7 -5.43 -11.05 -22.67
N ARG A 8 -4.78 -10.08 -23.33
CA ARG A 8 -4.01 -9.02 -22.64
C ARG A 8 -4.91 -8.10 -21.84
N ALA A 9 -6.03 -7.66 -22.41
CA ALA A 9 -7.01 -6.83 -21.73
C ALA A 9 -7.54 -7.50 -20.46
N ALA A 10 -7.96 -8.77 -20.55
CA ALA A 10 -8.43 -9.54 -19.39
C ALA A 10 -7.34 -9.72 -18.33
N TRP A 11 -6.10 -10.01 -18.75
CA TRP A 11 -4.97 -10.16 -17.85
C TRP A 11 -4.65 -8.85 -17.09
N ILE A 12 -4.66 -7.70 -17.78
CA ILE A 12 -4.41 -6.38 -17.17
C ILE A 12 -5.48 -6.10 -16.10
N VAL A 13 -6.75 -6.31 -16.43
CA VAL A 13 -7.86 -6.10 -15.48
C VAL A 13 -7.67 -6.97 -14.24
N GLN A 14 -7.38 -8.27 -14.42
CA GLN A 14 -7.16 -9.19 -13.31
C GLN A 14 -6.00 -8.76 -12.39
N HIS A 15 -4.93 -8.21 -12.96
CA HIS A 15 -3.77 -7.75 -12.18
C HIS A 15 -4.12 -6.49 -11.38
N TYR A 16 -4.81 -5.52 -11.97
CA TYR A 16 -5.29 -4.36 -11.23
C TYR A 16 -6.32 -4.71 -10.15
N GLU A 17 -7.20 -5.69 -10.38
CA GLU A 17 -8.11 -6.22 -9.36
C GLU A 17 -7.32 -6.85 -8.20
N THR A 18 -6.27 -7.61 -8.51
CA THR A 18 -5.37 -8.20 -7.50
C THR A 18 -4.66 -7.12 -6.69
N VAL A 19 -4.16 -6.06 -7.32
CA VAL A 19 -3.55 -4.92 -6.62
C VAL A 19 -4.58 -4.21 -5.72
N ALA A 20 -5.82 -4.01 -6.18
CA ALA A 20 -6.87 -3.41 -5.37
C ALA A 20 -7.24 -4.26 -4.14
N GLN A 21 -7.30 -5.59 -4.29
CA GLN A 21 -7.51 -6.50 -3.16
C GLN A 21 -6.34 -6.46 -2.16
N LEU A 22 -5.10 -6.36 -2.65
CA LEU A 22 -3.92 -6.23 -1.78
C LEU A 22 -3.93 -4.89 -1.04
N ALA A 23 -4.28 -3.79 -1.70
CA ALA A 23 -4.41 -2.48 -1.08
C ALA A 23 -5.51 -2.46 0.01
N GLU A 24 -6.64 -3.15 -0.22
CA GLU A 24 -7.68 -3.33 0.81
C GLU A 24 -7.16 -4.11 2.03
N LYS A 25 -6.42 -5.20 1.81
CA LYS A 25 -5.80 -5.99 2.89
C LYS A 25 -4.76 -5.18 3.66
N MET A 26 -3.92 -4.42 2.98
CA MET A 26 -2.94 -3.53 3.61
C MET A 26 -3.63 -2.50 4.50
N LEU A 27 -4.72 -1.89 4.00
CA LEU A 27 -5.51 -0.95 4.79
C LEU A 27 -6.11 -1.63 6.03
N ALA A 28 -6.62 -2.85 5.90
CA ALA A 28 -7.14 -3.62 7.03
C ALA A 28 -6.06 -3.96 8.07
N ALA A 29 -4.85 -4.31 7.63
CA ALA A 29 -3.70 -4.56 8.50
C ALA A 29 -3.26 -3.26 9.21
N ALA A 30 -3.19 -2.14 8.50
CA ALA A 30 -2.88 -0.82 9.07
C ALA A 30 -3.88 -0.40 10.15
N ARG A 31 -5.19 -0.60 9.91
CA ARG A 31 -6.25 -0.30 10.88
C ARG A 31 -6.15 -1.15 12.16
N GLN A 32 -5.59 -2.35 12.05
CA GLN A 32 -5.37 -3.27 13.17
C GLN A 32 -3.98 -3.13 13.80
N GLY A 33 -3.08 -2.31 13.24
CA GLY A 33 -1.69 -2.18 13.69
C GLY A 33 -0.83 -3.41 13.41
N LEU A 34 -1.21 -4.26 12.45
CA LEU A 34 -0.48 -5.47 12.06
C LEU A 34 0.63 -5.12 11.06
N TRP A 35 1.67 -4.44 11.54
CA TRP A 35 2.71 -3.87 10.69
C TRP A 35 3.59 -4.90 9.98
N ASP A 36 3.85 -6.05 10.62
CA ASP A 36 4.60 -7.14 9.99
C ASP A 36 3.82 -7.73 8.79
N GLU A 37 2.52 -7.98 8.97
CA GLU A 37 1.63 -8.42 7.89
C GLU A 37 1.56 -7.39 6.77
N LEU A 38 1.50 -6.10 7.11
CA LEU A 38 1.49 -5.01 6.13
C LEU A 38 2.76 -5.01 5.26
N VAL A 39 3.93 -5.33 5.83
CA VAL A 39 5.19 -5.46 5.07
C VAL A 39 5.17 -6.69 4.15
N GLU A 40 4.61 -7.81 4.59
CA GLU A 40 4.46 -9.01 3.74
C GLU A 40 3.51 -8.75 2.56
N LEU A 41 2.40 -8.06 2.80
CA LEU A 41 1.44 -7.67 1.78
C LEU A 41 2.05 -6.71 0.74
N GLU A 42 2.88 -5.77 1.19
CA GLU A 42 3.58 -4.85 0.29
C GLU A 42 4.51 -5.60 -0.67
N GLN A 43 5.23 -6.63 -0.20
CA GLN A 43 6.08 -7.45 -1.06
C GLN A 43 5.28 -8.20 -2.12
N GLN A 44 4.11 -8.75 -1.75
CA GLN A 44 3.20 -9.40 -2.69
C GLN A 44 2.69 -8.41 -3.75
N ARG A 45 2.30 -7.21 -3.32
CA ARG A 45 1.82 -6.14 -4.20
C ARG A 45 2.92 -5.68 -5.16
N ALA A 46 4.14 -5.51 -4.68
CA ALA A 46 5.29 -5.11 -5.49
C ALA A 46 5.57 -6.11 -6.63
N ALA A 47 5.41 -7.41 -6.37
CA ALA A 47 5.55 -8.44 -7.41
C ALA A 47 4.51 -8.27 -8.53
N VAL A 48 3.22 -8.09 -8.19
CA VAL A 48 2.14 -7.89 -9.17
C VAL A 48 2.33 -6.59 -9.96
N LEU A 49 2.74 -5.51 -9.29
CA LEU A 49 3.05 -4.24 -9.96
C LEU A 49 4.24 -4.38 -10.92
N SER A 50 5.26 -5.16 -10.56
CA SER A 50 6.39 -5.43 -11.44
C SER A 50 5.95 -6.11 -12.74
N GLU A 51 5.03 -7.08 -12.66
CA GLU A 51 4.45 -7.72 -13.84
C GLU A 51 3.66 -6.74 -14.70
N LEU A 52 2.83 -5.88 -14.10
CA LEU A 52 2.10 -4.81 -14.80
C LEU A 52 3.05 -3.81 -15.50
N MET A 53 4.15 -3.43 -14.84
CA MET A 53 5.16 -2.55 -15.41
C MET A 53 5.88 -3.19 -16.59
N ALA A 54 6.18 -4.49 -16.52
CA ALA A 54 6.75 -5.23 -17.63
C ALA A 54 5.77 -5.35 -18.82
N ASP A 55 4.48 -5.53 -18.56
CA ASP A 55 3.45 -5.54 -19.62
C ASP A 55 3.29 -4.16 -20.27
N ALA A 56 3.48 -3.05 -19.55
CA ALA A 56 3.38 -1.70 -20.11
C ALA A 56 4.33 -1.44 -21.29
N ALA A 57 5.46 -2.18 -21.38
CA ALA A 57 6.36 -2.14 -22.53
C ALA A 57 5.72 -2.67 -23.84
N HIS A 58 4.63 -3.43 -23.75
CA HIS A 58 3.90 -4.00 -24.88
C HIS A 58 2.80 -3.07 -25.43
N GLY A 59 2.65 -1.87 -24.85
CA GLY A 59 1.74 -0.83 -25.32
C GLY A 59 0.77 -0.34 -24.24
N ALA A 60 -0.07 0.63 -24.61
CA ALA A 60 -1.07 1.19 -23.70
C ALA A 60 -2.12 0.15 -23.27
N VAL A 61 -2.84 0.47 -22.19
CA VAL A 61 -4.02 -0.30 -21.76
C VAL A 61 -5.04 -0.30 -22.91
N PRO A 62 -5.57 -1.48 -23.32
CA PRO A 62 -6.57 -1.56 -24.37
C PRO A 62 -7.81 -0.70 -24.04
N GLY A 63 -8.32 0.04 -25.03
CA GLY A 63 -9.41 1.00 -24.82
C GLY A 63 -10.68 0.39 -24.22
N GLY A 64 -10.98 -0.88 -24.55
CA GLY A 64 -12.14 -1.59 -24.03
C GLY A 64 -12.14 -1.85 -22.52
N VAL A 65 -10.97 -1.76 -21.85
CA VAL A 65 -10.85 -1.95 -20.39
C VAL A 65 -10.33 -0.72 -19.66
N ALA A 66 -10.01 0.36 -20.37
CA ALA A 66 -9.38 1.55 -19.80
C ALA A 66 -10.21 2.19 -18.68
N GLU A 67 -11.54 2.28 -18.84
CA GLU A 67 -12.42 2.84 -17.80
C GLU A 67 -12.45 1.98 -16.54
N GLN A 68 -12.49 0.65 -16.69
CA GLN A 68 -12.46 -0.29 -15.56
C GLN A 68 -11.14 -0.19 -14.80
N VAL A 69 -10.02 -0.17 -15.53
CA VAL A 69 -8.68 0.00 -14.94
C VAL A 69 -8.57 1.35 -14.22
N ALA A 70 -9.10 2.44 -14.79
CA ALA A 70 -9.10 3.74 -14.13
C ALA A 70 -9.89 3.75 -12.81
N LYS A 71 -11.03 3.04 -12.75
CA LYS A 71 -11.81 2.87 -11.50
C LYS A 71 -11.01 2.11 -10.44
N LEU A 72 -10.32 1.04 -10.83
CA LEU A 72 -9.46 0.25 -9.93
C LEU A 72 -8.30 1.09 -9.39
N ILE A 73 -7.62 1.84 -10.27
CA ILE A 73 -6.53 2.75 -9.86
C ILE A 73 -7.02 3.78 -8.85
N LYS A 74 -8.19 4.38 -9.07
CA LYS A 74 -8.76 5.34 -8.14
C LYS A 74 -9.01 4.71 -6.76
N ALA A 75 -9.60 3.52 -6.71
CA ALA A 75 -9.84 2.81 -5.45
C ALA A 75 -8.52 2.49 -4.72
N ILE A 76 -7.51 2.02 -5.44
CA ILE A 76 -6.17 1.76 -4.89
C ILE A 76 -5.59 3.04 -4.26
N LEU A 77 -5.64 4.17 -4.97
CA LEU A 77 -5.07 5.43 -4.47
C LEU A 77 -5.81 5.94 -3.23
N GLU A 78 -7.13 5.76 -3.15
CA GLU A 78 -7.92 6.11 -1.97
C GLU A 78 -7.52 5.23 -0.75
N GLN A 79 -7.35 3.93 -0.97
CA GLN A 79 -6.90 2.98 0.07
C GLN A 79 -5.47 3.29 0.55
N ASP A 80 -4.56 3.58 -0.38
CA ASP A 80 -3.16 3.91 -0.09
C ASP A 80 -3.03 5.21 0.72
N ALA A 81 -3.84 6.22 0.38
CA ALA A 81 -3.88 7.48 1.12
C ALA A 81 -4.31 7.27 2.57
N GLU A 82 -5.34 6.45 2.80
CA GLU A 82 -5.80 6.12 4.14
C GLU A 82 -4.76 5.29 4.91
N CYS A 83 -4.17 4.29 4.27
CA CYS A 83 -3.12 3.45 4.86
C CYS A 83 -1.91 4.30 5.29
N THR A 84 -1.49 5.25 4.46
CA THR A 84 -0.40 6.18 4.76
C THR A 84 -0.75 7.10 5.94
N ALA A 85 -1.99 7.61 6.00
CA ALA A 85 -2.44 8.45 7.10
C ALA A 85 -2.40 7.70 8.44
N LEU A 86 -2.83 6.44 8.47
CA LEU A 86 -2.77 5.58 9.66
C LEU A 86 -1.34 5.32 10.12
N ALA A 87 -0.45 4.96 9.18
CA ALA A 87 0.96 4.76 9.48
C ALA A 87 1.61 6.04 10.06
N GLN A 88 1.28 7.21 9.51
CA GLN A 88 1.80 8.49 9.99
C GLN A 88 1.29 8.83 11.39
N ALA A 89 0.00 8.57 11.67
CA ALA A 89 -0.58 8.78 12.99
C ALA A 89 0.10 7.92 14.06
N TRP A 90 0.31 6.63 13.78
CA TRP A 90 1.01 5.72 14.68
C TRP A 90 2.47 6.14 14.92
N GLN A 91 3.19 6.55 13.87
CA GLN A 91 4.55 7.09 14.02
C GLN A 91 4.60 8.34 14.92
N ASN A 92 3.59 9.22 14.84
CA ASN A 92 3.53 10.41 15.67
C ASN A 92 3.28 10.05 17.15
N GLU A 93 2.43 9.08 17.41
CA GLU A 93 2.18 8.53 18.75
C GLU A 93 3.45 7.91 19.34
N LEU A 94 4.16 7.08 18.58
CA LEU A 94 5.45 6.49 18.99
C LEU A 94 6.48 7.57 19.35
N LYS A 95 6.59 8.62 18.54
CA LYS A 95 7.49 9.76 18.83
C LYS A 95 7.11 10.48 20.12
N ALA A 96 5.82 10.67 20.39
CA ALA A 96 5.34 11.29 21.62
C ALA A 96 5.70 10.45 22.86
N LEU A 97 5.50 9.14 22.81
CA LEU A 97 5.85 8.20 23.88
C LEU A 97 7.36 8.16 24.16
N LEU A 98 8.19 8.16 23.12
CA LEU A 98 9.65 8.23 23.28
C LEU A 98 10.10 9.58 23.86
N GLY A 99 9.43 10.67 23.46
CA GLY A 99 9.69 12.02 23.98
C GLY A 99 9.34 12.17 25.46
N SER A 100 8.22 11.60 25.91
CA SER A 100 7.81 11.64 27.33
C SER A 100 8.80 10.85 28.21
N MET A 101 9.16 9.62 27.82
CA MET A 101 10.15 8.81 28.55
C MET A 101 11.52 9.50 28.67
N GLY A 102 11.97 10.20 27.61
CA GLY A 102 13.20 10.98 27.65
C GLY A 102 13.13 12.17 28.62
N THR A 103 11.95 12.78 28.73
CA THR A 103 11.68 13.89 29.65
C THR A 103 11.64 13.40 31.11
N GLU A 104 10.98 12.28 31.38
CA GLU A 104 10.93 11.65 32.70
C GLU A 104 12.33 11.28 33.21
N ARG A 105 13.18 10.68 32.36
CA ARG A 105 14.59 10.38 32.72
C ARG A 105 15.39 11.64 33.07
N LYS A 106 15.17 12.75 32.36
CA LYS A 106 15.84 14.03 32.66
C LYS A 106 15.37 14.62 33.99
N ILE A 107 14.08 14.57 34.28
CA ILE A 107 13.50 15.05 35.54
C ILE A 107 14.01 14.18 36.70
N SER A 108 13.97 12.85 36.58
CA SER A 108 14.52 11.93 37.59
C SER A 108 16.02 12.16 37.83
N ARG A 109 16.81 12.45 36.78
CA ARG A 109 18.24 12.77 36.93
C ARG A 109 18.49 14.15 37.56
N ALA A 110 17.64 15.14 37.30
CA ALA A 110 17.79 16.49 37.82
C ALA A 110 17.28 16.65 39.26
N TYR A 111 16.28 15.85 39.64
CA TYR A 111 15.61 15.89 40.94
C TYR A 111 15.77 14.60 41.74
N GLY A 112 16.81 13.80 41.45
CA GLY A 112 17.02 12.48 42.04
C GLY A 112 16.95 12.48 43.57
N VAL A 113 15.89 11.84 44.08
CA VAL A 113 15.95 10.96 45.27
C VAL A 113 16.79 9.74 44.92
#